data_AF-A0A819MUX8-F1
#
_entry.id   AF-A0A819MUX8-F1
#
_cell.length_a   1.000
_cell.length_b   1.000
_cell.length_c   1.000
_cell.angle_alpha   90.00
_cell.angle_beta   90.00
_cell.angle_gamma   90.00
#
_symmetry.space_group_name_H-M   'P 1'
#
loop_
_entity.id
_entity.type
_entity.pdbx_description
1 polymer ?
#
loop_
_entity_poly.entity_id
_entity_poly.type
_entity_poly.pdbx_seq_one_letter_code
_entity_poly.pdbx_strand_id
1 'polypeptide(L)'
;MIRSLFLSTSNRISVGIKRDNMPLLDLPFDDSQCNGSRTSSSTVQFEQPPLITTSNGTCSHDNGTHLRAKLRFFLMSPCWKWHLKRQCPWKAWFQFIKIIILTTQLILFGIERQSHVVFISESNITFHHLFIRGWSSADETLPYPRASGDFAVYTNQDFIDSINYAVHRFNNLTNISLGLFDYHEHATQKSYSSDSESRERYINLCLDRFKTCRIDPTSHTYILDSETENNCSTLNATNNFKIEEYLLNVHNETVNYCGLNSLTLEFAIHAIQLKNQKLFSLPDCYHFSVKITFDNNARTGKIRQHLNSQAQFRTCNRKLIHQYSDFTLTRRNLLIVLDCVVLLITIISFILCIRSLWFGHRLCREVCLYYSIERTSEKPLTWSELQIFYSYWYFLMIIT
;
A
#
# COMPACT_ATOMS: atom_id res chain seq x y z
N MET A 1 41.96 -6.40 -12.40
CA MET A 1 43.07 -6.45 -13.36
C MET A 1 42.61 -6.11 -14.78
N ILE A 2 41.49 -5.37 -14.93
CA ILE A 2 41.19 -4.53 -16.11
C ILE A 2 41.46 -3.04 -15.81
N ARG A 3 41.55 -2.66 -14.52
CA ARG A 3 42.02 -1.32 -14.08
C ARG A 3 43.54 -1.11 -14.16
N SER A 4 44.34 -2.17 -14.34
CA SER A 4 45.80 -2.07 -14.42
C SER A 4 46.34 -1.72 -15.81
N LEU A 5 45.45 -1.53 -16.80
CA LEU A 5 45.80 -0.89 -18.07
C LEU A 5 45.53 0.62 -18.07
N PHE A 6 45.02 1.20 -16.97
CA PHE A 6 44.59 2.61 -16.94
C PHE A 6 45.34 3.51 -15.95
N LEU A 7 46.21 2.98 -15.08
CA LEU A 7 46.90 3.79 -14.08
C LEU A 7 48.33 3.28 -13.85
N SER A 8 49.28 3.84 -14.61
CA SER A 8 50.67 3.95 -14.17
C SER A 8 51.19 5.32 -14.55
N THR A 9 51.03 6.26 -13.63
CA THR A 9 52.02 7.28 -13.26
C THR A 9 51.44 8.03 -12.05
N SER A 10 52.10 7.86 -10.92
CA SER A 10 51.76 8.50 -9.65
C SER A 10 52.16 9.97 -9.68
N ASN A 11 51.22 10.87 -9.35
CA ASN A 11 51.48 11.98 -8.42
C ASN A 11 50.16 12.52 -7.82
N ARG A 12 50.18 12.79 -6.51
CA ARG A 12 49.04 13.28 -5.70
C ARG A 12 48.50 14.61 -6.22
N ILE A 13 47.19 14.86 -6.04
CA ILE A 13 46.59 16.00 -5.28
C ILE A 13 45.07 16.16 -5.61
N SER A 14 44.30 16.36 -4.53
CA SER A 14 42.98 17.00 -4.31
C SER A 14 41.74 16.79 -5.20
N VAL A 15 40.60 16.74 -4.49
CA VAL A 15 39.19 16.86 -4.88
C VAL A 15 38.91 18.00 -5.88
N GLY A 16 38.06 17.73 -6.89
CA GLY A 16 37.43 18.75 -7.73
C GLY A 16 36.52 18.17 -8.82
N ILE A 17 35.22 18.50 -8.76
CA ILE A 17 34.23 18.21 -9.81
C ILE A 17 34.47 19.15 -11.00
N LYS A 18 34.65 18.61 -12.22
CA LYS A 18 34.32 19.34 -13.46
C LYS A 18 34.10 18.39 -14.64
N ARG A 19 32.91 18.48 -15.26
CA ARG A 19 32.63 18.00 -16.62
C ARG A 19 33.41 18.89 -17.59
N ASP A 20 34.05 18.30 -18.60
CA ASP A 20 33.77 18.56 -20.02
C ASP A 20 34.86 17.94 -20.93
N ASN A 21 34.36 17.27 -21.97
CA ASN A 21 34.92 17.05 -23.32
C ASN A 21 36.23 16.26 -23.56
N MET A 22 36.14 15.49 -24.67
CA MET A 22 37.20 15.05 -25.60
C MET A 22 37.86 13.68 -25.32
N PRO A 23 38.46 12.95 -26.30
CA PRO A 23 38.27 12.84 -27.75
C PRO A 23 38.08 11.37 -28.26
N LEU A 24 37.78 11.29 -29.55
CA LEU A 24 38.14 10.23 -30.50
C LEU A 24 39.47 9.50 -30.14
N LEU A 25 39.47 8.17 -30.02
CA LEU A 25 40.69 7.36 -30.07
C LEU A 25 40.60 6.40 -31.25
N ASP A 26 41.17 6.83 -32.37
CA ASP A 26 41.89 5.94 -33.28
C ASP A 26 43.10 5.37 -32.52
N LEU A 27 43.30 4.06 -32.56
CA LEU A 27 44.56 3.44 -32.16
C LEU A 27 44.99 2.41 -33.21
N PRO A 28 46.31 2.28 -33.43
CA PRO A 28 46.87 1.93 -34.72
C PRO A 28 46.96 0.42 -34.94
N PHE A 29 46.91 0.05 -36.22
CA PHE A 29 47.40 -1.22 -36.77
C PHE A 29 48.93 -1.25 -36.69
N ASP A 30 49.49 -2.35 -36.19
CA ASP A 30 50.91 -2.66 -36.32
C ASP A 30 51.02 -3.81 -37.33
N ASP A 31 51.34 -3.44 -38.59
CA ASP A 31 51.70 -4.35 -39.67
C ASP A 31 53.21 -4.59 -39.61
N SER A 32 53.62 -5.78 -39.18
CA SER A 32 54.95 -6.29 -39.52
C SER A 32 54.99 -7.82 -39.58
N GLN A 33 54.71 -8.35 -40.77
CA GLN A 33 55.58 -9.28 -41.52
C GLN A 33 54.80 -9.96 -42.64
N CYS A 34 55.02 -9.51 -43.88
CA CYS A 34 55.43 -10.34 -45.02
C CYS A 34 55.33 -9.52 -46.32
N ASN A 35 56.49 -9.25 -46.92
CA ASN A 35 56.61 -8.71 -48.28
C ASN A 35 56.23 -9.80 -49.30
N GLY A 36 55.44 -9.42 -50.31
CA GLY A 36 55.14 -10.27 -51.47
C GLY A 36 54.14 -9.65 -52.44
N SER A 37 54.61 -8.68 -53.24
CA SER A 37 54.17 -8.32 -54.61
C SER A 37 52.66 -8.22 -54.95
N ARG A 38 52.25 -7.00 -55.28
CA ARG A 38 50.99 -6.64 -55.95
C ARG A 38 50.83 -7.31 -57.32
N THR A 39 49.62 -7.80 -57.61
CA THR A 39 48.94 -7.52 -58.88
C THR A 39 47.43 -7.45 -58.68
N SER A 40 46.84 -6.47 -59.36
CA SER A 40 45.43 -6.05 -59.45
C SER A 40 44.43 -7.16 -59.83
N SER A 41 43.21 -7.11 -59.30
CA SER A 41 42.03 -6.56 -60.01
C SER A 41 40.70 -7.08 -59.42
N SER A 42 39.80 -6.12 -59.16
CA SER A 42 38.34 -6.13 -59.44
C SER A 42 37.38 -7.20 -58.87
N THR A 43 36.32 -6.67 -58.26
CA THR A 43 34.90 -7.06 -58.40
C THR A 43 34.23 -7.73 -57.19
N VAL A 44 33.26 -6.99 -56.65
CA VAL A 44 32.17 -7.39 -55.74
C VAL A 44 31.34 -8.50 -56.38
N GLN A 45 30.99 -9.56 -55.64
CA GLN A 45 29.70 -10.26 -55.69
C GLN A 45 29.47 -11.10 -54.42
N PHE A 46 28.18 -11.28 -54.12
CA PHE A 46 27.54 -11.84 -52.93
C PHE A 46 27.58 -13.37 -52.98
N GLU A 47 28.03 -14.09 -51.94
CA GLU A 47 27.70 -15.51 -51.83
C GLU A 47 27.63 -16.04 -50.39
N GLN A 48 26.78 -17.06 -50.22
CA GLN A 48 26.37 -17.72 -48.98
C GLN A 48 27.53 -18.23 -48.11
N PRO A 49 27.33 -18.41 -46.79
CA PRO A 49 28.37 -18.94 -45.91
C PRO A 49 28.69 -20.41 -46.26
N PRO A 50 29.97 -20.79 -46.46
CA PRO A 50 30.31 -22.13 -46.88
C PRO A 50 30.29 -23.13 -45.72
N LEU A 51 29.97 -24.36 -46.10
CA LEU A 51 30.02 -25.59 -45.31
C LEU A 51 31.45 -25.89 -44.86
N ILE A 52 31.62 -26.23 -43.58
CA ILE A 52 32.92 -26.53 -42.95
C ILE A 52 33.41 -27.89 -43.45
N THR A 53 34.49 -27.88 -44.25
CA THR A 53 35.30 -29.08 -44.51
C THR A 53 36.55 -29.01 -43.65
N THR A 54 36.82 -30.09 -42.94
CA THR A 54 37.94 -30.29 -42.02
C THR A 54 39.30 -30.15 -42.68
N SER A 55 40.15 -29.25 -42.16
CA SER A 55 41.61 -29.41 -42.19
C SER A 55 42.24 -28.78 -40.93
N ASN A 56 43.20 -29.49 -40.36
CA ASN A 56 43.86 -29.21 -39.09
C ASN A 56 44.79 -27.98 -39.17
N GLY A 57 44.60 -27.00 -38.28
CA GLY A 57 45.56 -25.91 -38.06
C GLY A 57 45.03 -24.72 -37.26
N THR A 58 45.32 -24.68 -35.95
CA THR A 58 45.33 -23.50 -35.06
C THR A 58 44.10 -22.57 -35.03
N CYS A 59 43.03 -22.99 -34.33
CA CYS A 59 41.87 -22.13 -34.00
C CYS A 59 41.85 -21.67 -32.53
N SER A 60 42.92 -21.01 -32.04
CA SER A 60 42.85 -20.30 -30.74
C SER A 60 42.65 -18.78 -30.93
N HIS A 61 43.09 -18.22 -32.05
CA HIS A 61 42.97 -16.79 -32.32
C HIS A 61 41.53 -16.36 -32.66
N ASP A 62 40.73 -17.26 -33.24
CA ASP A 62 39.37 -16.95 -33.72
C ASP A 62 38.31 -16.93 -32.60
N ASN A 63 38.49 -17.74 -31.55
CA ASN A 63 37.57 -17.78 -30.42
C ASN A 63 37.64 -16.50 -29.56
N GLY A 64 38.85 -15.97 -29.34
CA GLY A 64 39.08 -14.77 -28.54
C GLY A 64 38.54 -13.49 -29.18
N THR A 65 38.67 -13.33 -30.50
CA THR A 65 38.15 -12.18 -31.25
C THR A 65 36.63 -12.17 -31.27
N HIS A 66 35.99 -13.33 -31.48
CA HIS A 66 34.54 -13.48 -31.46
C HIS A 66 33.94 -13.20 -30.06
N LEU A 67 34.57 -13.69 -28.98
CA LEU A 67 34.13 -13.41 -27.61
C LEU A 67 34.27 -11.91 -27.27
N ARG A 68 35.38 -11.27 -27.69
CA ARG A 68 35.59 -9.83 -27.54
C ARG A 68 34.52 -9.02 -28.28
N ALA A 69 34.14 -9.43 -29.49
CA ALA A 69 33.07 -8.78 -30.25
C ALA A 69 31.70 -8.91 -29.57
N LYS A 70 31.36 -10.11 -29.04
CA LYS A 70 30.14 -10.33 -28.24
C LYS A 70 30.11 -9.47 -26.98
N LEU A 71 31.24 -9.38 -26.27
CA LEU A 71 31.34 -8.59 -25.05
C LEU A 71 31.22 -7.09 -25.34
N ARG A 72 31.91 -6.59 -26.37
CA ARG A 72 31.79 -5.19 -26.82
C ARG A 72 30.35 -4.86 -27.21
N PHE A 73 29.68 -5.79 -27.90
CA PHE A 73 28.25 -5.63 -28.21
C PHE A 73 27.39 -5.62 -26.94
N PHE A 74 27.64 -6.47 -25.95
CA PHE A 74 26.86 -6.48 -24.70
C PHE A 74 26.97 -5.15 -23.93
N LEU A 75 28.19 -4.62 -23.77
CA LEU A 75 28.48 -3.41 -22.98
C LEU A 75 28.06 -2.11 -23.67
N MET A 76 27.76 -2.14 -24.97
CA MET A 76 27.44 -0.93 -25.70
C MET A 76 26.09 -0.31 -25.31
N SER A 77 26.03 1.02 -25.26
CA SER A 77 24.80 1.76 -24.98
C SER A 77 23.71 1.46 -26.03
N PRO A 78 22.41 1.47 -25.63
CA PRO A 78 21.30 1.18 -26.52
C PRO A 78 21.23 2.07 -27.78
N CYS A 79 21.56 3.36 -27.65
CA CYS A 79 21.59 4.30 -28.76
C CYS A 79 22.62 3.91 -29.84
N TRP A 80 23.80 3.46 -29.41
CA TRP A 80 24.85 2.97 -30.30
C TRP A 80 24.49 1.64 -30.95
N LYS A 81 23.82 0.73 -30.22
CA LYS A 81 23.28 -0.51 -30.78
C LYS A 81 22.24 -0.26 -31.87
N TRP A 82 21.40 0.76 -31.69
CA TRP A 82 20.43 1.19 -32.70
C TRP A 82 21.11 1.74 -33.95
N HIS A 83 22.13 2.58 -33.79
CA HIS A 83 22.87 3.16 -34.92
C HIS A 83 23.58 2.09 -35.79
N LEU A 84 24.11 1.02 -35.17
CA LEU A 84 24.84 -0.03 -35.88
C LEU A 84 23.98 -1.16 -36.46
N LYS A 85 22.85 -1.51 -35.83
CA LYS A 85 21.99 -2.61 -36.30
C LYS A 85 20.66 -2.17 -36.92
N ARG A 86 20.31 -0.87 -36.89
CA ARG A 86 19.00 -0.32 -37.28
C ARG A 86 17.79 -1.00 -36.62
N GLN A 87 17.98 -1.78 -35.56
CA GLN A 87 16.90 -2.45 -34.84
C GLN A 87 16.31 -1.50 -33.80
N CYS A 88 15.05 -1.07 -33.98
CA CYS A 88 14.35 -0.22 -33.02
C CYS A 88 14.41 -0.81 -31.60
N PRO A 89 14.73 -0.01 -30.57
CA PRO A 89 14.88 -0.47 -29.19
C PRO A 89 13.51 -0.70 -28.53
N TRP A 90 12.73 -1.65 -29.07
CA TRP A 90 11.39 -1.99 -28.61
C TRP A 90 11.34 -2.23 -27.10
N LYS A 91 12.36 -2.86 -26.52
CA LYS A 91 12.48 -3.06 -25.08
C LYS A 91 12.38 -1.76 -24.28
N ALA A 92 13.08 -0.70 -24.69
CA ALA A 92 13.03 0.58 -23.98
C ALA A 92 11.66 1.25 -24.14
N TRP A 93 11.04 1.10 -25.30
CA TRP A 93 9.70 1.63 -25.58
C TRP A 93 8.62 0.97 -24.72
N PHE A 94 8.65 -0.36 -24.56
CA PHE A 94 7.76 -1.07 -23.64
C PHE A 94 7.91 -0.61 -22.19
N GLN A 95 9.13 -0.31 -21.74
CA GLN A 95 9.34 0.19 -20.38
C GLN A 95 8.79 1.59 -20.18
N PHE A 96 8.93 2.47 -21.17
CA PHE A 96 8.33 3.81 -21.11
C PHE A 96 6.81 3.76 -21.06
N ILE A 97 6.19 2.92 -21.90
CA ILE A 97 4.74 2.71 -21.91
C ILE A 97 4.25 2.12 -20.58
N LYS A 98 4.98 1.13 -20.03
CA LYS A 98 4.68 0.53 -18.72
C LYS A 98 4.57 1.62 -17.65
N ILE A 99 5.52 2.56 -17.60
CA ILE A 99 5.51 3.66 -16.62
C ILE A 99 4.25 4.52 -16.78
N ILE A 100 3.93 4.97 -18.00
CA ILE A 100 2.75 5.82 -18.24
C ILE A 100 1.46 5.10 -17.81
N ILE A 101 1.30 3.84 -18.18
CA ILE A 101 0.09 3.08 -17.89
C ILE A 101 -0.04 2.82 -16.38
N LEU A 102 1.04 2.44 -15.70
CA LEU A 102 1.05 2.23 -14.24
C LEU A 102 0.76 3.52 -13.48
N THR A 103 1.37 4.64 -13.87
CA THR A 103 1.08 5.93 -13.22
C THR A 103 -0.37 6.34 -13.40
N THR A 104 -0.95 6.11 -14.58
CA THR A 104 -2.37 6.41 -14.85
C THR A 104 -3.28 5.55 -13.99
N GLN A 105 -3.04 4.23 -13.92
CA GLN A 105 -3.81 3.31 -13.07
C GLN A 105 -3.72 3.71 -11.59
N LEU A 106 -2.52 4.06 -11.11
CA LEU A 106 -2.31 4.46 -9.72
C LEU A 106 -3.09 5.74 -9.37
N ILE A 107 -3.08 6.74 -10.25
CA ILE A 107 -3.84 7.98 -10.05
C ILE A 107 -5.34 7.70 -10.00
N LEU A 108 -5.86 6.91 -10.95
CA LEU A 108 -7.28 6.54 -10.99
C LEU A 108 -7.71 5.76 -9.74
N PHE A 109 -6.89 4.80 -9.30
CA PHE A 109 -7.13 4.08 -8.05
C PHE A 109 -7.10 5.01 -6.84
N GLY A 110 -6.13 5.94 -6.79
CA GLY A 110 -6.00 6.92 -5.73
C GLY A 110 -7.24 7.80 -5.57
N ILE A 111 -7.81 8.29 -6.68
CA ILE A 111 -9.01 9.14 -6.67
C ILE A 111 -10.21 8.38 -6.09
N GLU A 112 -10.46 7.14 -6.52
CA GLU A 112 -11.57 6.34 -5.99
C GLU A 112 -11.37 6.03 -4.50
N ARG A 113 -10.16 5.62 -4.11
CA ARG A 113 -9.86 5.26 -2.71
C ARG A 113 -9.88 6.45 -1.76
N GLN A 114 -9.43 7.61 -2.20
CA GLN A 114 -9.44 8.83 -1.39
C GLN A 114 -10.86 9.19 -0.94
N SER A 115 -11.85 9.12 -1.84
CA SER A 115 -13.24 9.46 -1.51
C SER A 115 -13.82 8.57 -0.41
N HIS A 116 -13.49 7.28 -0.41
CA HIS A 116 -13.89 6.32 0.61
C HIS A 116 -13.20 6.61 1.95
N VAL A 117 -11.88 6.82 1.94
CA VAL A 117 -11.11 7.07 3.17
C VAL A 117 -11.55 8.36 3.84
N VAL A 118 -11.77 9.43 3.07
CA VAL A 118 -12.29 10.70 3.59
C VAL A 118 -13.66 10.48 4.23
N PHE A 119 -14.59 9.81 3.55
CA PHE A 119 -15.92 9.59 4.12
C PHE A 119 -15.91 8.84 5.45
N ILE A 120 -15.10 7.77 5.58
CA ILE A 120 -14.98 7.03 6.85
C ILE A 120 -14.34 7.90 7.93
N SER A 121 -13.28 8.64 7.59
CA SER A 121 -12.57 9.51 8.54
C SER A 121 -13.47 10.63 9.05
N GLU A 122 -14.13 11.36 8.16
CA GLU A 122 -15.04 12.46 8.49
C GLU A 122 -16.29 11.97 9.25
N SER A 123 -16.80 10.78 8.90
CA SER A 123 -17.91 10.18 9.66
C SER A 123 -17.48 9.84 11.09
N ASN A 124 -16.26 9.33 11.28
CA ASN A 124 -15.73 9.05 12.61
C ASN A 124 -15.62 10.35 13.45
N ILE A 125 -15.08 11.43 12.87
CA ILE A 125 -15.03 12.75 13.53
C ILE A 125 -16.45 13.21 13.89
N THR A 126 -17.39 13.10 12.94
CA THR A 126 -18.81 13.44 13.18
C THR A 126 -19.40 12.65 14.36
N PHE A 127 -19.11 11.36 14.47
CA PHE A 127 -19.57 10.53 15.59
C PHE A 127 -18.98 10.97 16.94
N HIS A 128 -17.74 11.45 16.97
CA HIS A 128 -17.17 12.04 18.19
C HIS A 128 -17.99 13.25 18.65
N HIS A 129 -18.31 14.19 17.75
CA HIS A 129 -19.13 15.36 18.09
C HIS A 129 -20.58 15.01 18.45
N LEU A 130 -21.15 13.96 17.85
CA LEU A 130 -22.53 13.56 18.12
C LEU A 130 -22.67 12.86 19.47
N PHE A 131 -21.75 11.95 19.80
CA PHE A 131 -21.94 11.03 20.94
C PHE A 131 -21.08 11.34 22.17
N ILE A 132 -19.97 12.07 22.03
CA ILE A 132 -19.14 12.47 23.17
C ILE A 132 -19.58 13.87 23.64
N ARG A 133 -19.95 13.98 24.91
CA ARG A 133 -20.36 15.25 25.51
C ARG A 133 -19.14 16.15 25.68
N GLY A 134 -19.20 17.37 25.11
CA GLY A 134 -18.12 18.35 25.28
C GLY A 134 -16.92 18.16 24.35
N TRP A 135 -17.03 17.34 23.31
CA TRP A 135 -16.00 17.21 22.28
C TRP A 135 -15.89 18.49 21.43
N SER A 136 -14.69 19.06 21.35
CA SER A 136 -14.42 20.35 20.69
C SER A 136 -13.55 20.20 19.43
N SER A 137 -13.49 21.23 18.60
CA SER A 137 -12.62 21.23 17.40
C SER A 137 -11.13 21.21 17.72
N ALA A 138 -10.74 21.60 18.94
CA ALA A 138 -9.38 21.43 19.42
C ALA A 138 -9.01 19.95 19.63
N ASP A 139 -10.01 19.07 19.82
CA ASP A 139 -9.84 17.63 20.01
C ASP A 139 -9.82 16.85 18.68
N GLU A 140 -10.19 17.50 17.57
CA GLU A 140 -10.19 16.92 16.21
C GLU A 140 -8.78 16.73 15.65
N THR A 141 -7.79 17.55 16.06
CA THR A 141 -6.52 17.71 15.34
C THR A 141 -5.27 17.29 16.12
N LEU A 142 -4.27 16.88 15.35
CA LEU A 142 -2.87 16.79 15.77
C LEU A 142 -2.34 18.19 16.15
N PRO A 143 -1.51 18.33 17.19
CA PRO A 143 -0.30 17.53 17.35
C PRO A 143 -0.51 16.33 18.27
N TYR A 144 0.11 15.20 17.91
CA TYR A 144 0.22 14.06 18.80
C TYR A 144 1.46 14.24 19.68
N PRO A 145 1.33 14.15 21.03
CA PRO A 145 0.09 13.97 21.79
C PRO A 145 -0.69 15.28 21.99
N ARG A 146 -2.02 15.18 22.18
CA ARG A 146 -2.92 16.34 22.37
C ARG A 146 -2.42 17.22 23.51
N ALA A 147 -2.47 18.54 23.34
CA ALA A 147 -2.11 19.48 24.39
C ALA A 147 -3.01 19.36 25.64
N SER A 148 -4.28 18.97 25.45
CA SER A 148 -5.27 18.70 26.51
C SER A 148 -5.16 17.30 27.12
N GLY A 149 -4.33 16.41 26.57
CA GLY A 149 -4.27 15.00 26.94
C GLY A 149 -5.47 14.17 26.47
N ASP A 150 -5.57 12.92 26.92
CA ASP A 150 -6.70 12.05 26.60
C ASP A 150 -8.01 12.60 27.14
N PHE A 151 -9.06 12.62 26.31
CA PHE A 151 -10.42 12.97 26.71
C PHE A 151 -10.92 12.02 27.81
N ALA A 152 -11.39 12.58 28.92
CA ALA A 152 -11.69 11.81 30.11
C ALA A 152 -12.69 12.53 31.02
N VAL A 153 -13.29 11.73 31.90
CA VAL A 153 -14.25 12.16 32.91
C VAL A 153 -13.65 11.97 34.30
N TYR A 154 -13.94 12.91 35.21
CA TYR A 154 -13.33 12.99 36.55
C TYR A 154 -14.34 12.93 37.69
N THR A 155 -15.63 13.17 37.42
CA THR A 155 -16.68 13.16 38.45
C THR A 155 -17.71 12.07 38.16
N ASN A 156 -18.38 11.60 39.21
CA ASN A 156 -19.47 10.63 39.10
C ASN A 156 -20.61 11.19 38.22
N GLN A 157 -21.04 12.43 38.49
CA GLN A 157 -22.12 13.05 37.72
C GLN A 157 -21.78 13.18 36.25
N ASP A 158 -20.56 13.62 35.91
CA ASP A 158 -20.13 13.74 34.51
C ASP A 158 -20.09 12.37 33.81
N PHE A 159 -19.78 11.29 34.53
CA PHE A 159 -19.74 9.94 33.97
C PHE A 159 -21.15 9.47 33.61
N ILE A 160 -22.09 9.60 34.55
CA ILE A 160 -23.50 9.28 34.35
C ILE A 160 -24.12 10.13 33.23
N ASP A 161 -23.88 11.44 33.26
CA ASP A 161 -24.37 12.35 32.23
C ASP A 161 -23.80 12.03 30.85
N SER A 162 -22.53 11.61 30.76
CA SER A 162 -21.89 11.28 29.48
C SER A 162 -22.51 10.04 28.84
N ILE A 163 -22.88 9.03 29.64
CA ILE A 163 -23.59 7.84 29.17
C ILE A 163 -25.01 8.21 28.70
N ASN A 164 -25.75 8.96 29.54
CA ASN A 164 -27.10 9.40 29.21
C ASN A 164 -27.12 10.26 27.94
N TYR A 165 -26.14 11.15 27.79
CA TYR A 165 -25.96 11.99 26.61
C TYR A 165 -25.78 11.14 25.36
N ALA A 166 -24.89 10.14 25.38
CA ALA A 166 -24.64 9.26 24.23
C ALA A 166 -25.91 8.49 23.82
N VAL A 167 -26.64 7.92 24.78
CA VAL A 167 -27.88 7.18 24.51
C VAL A 167 -28.98 8.09 23.95
N HIS A 168 -29.16 9.28 24.54
CA HIS A 168 -30.15 10.25 24.05
C HIS A 168 -29.82 10.78 22.65
N ARG A 169 -28.53 11.01 22.37
CA ARG A 169 -28.04 11.44 21.05
C ARG A 169 -28.23 10.36 20.00
N PHE A 170 -27.96 9.10 20.35
CA PHE A 170 -28.29 7.97 19.49
C PHE A 170 -29.79 7.92 19.23
N ASN A 171 -30.63 8.03 20.25
CA ASN A 171 -32.08 7.97 20.07
C ASN A 171 -32.65 9.04 19.12
N ASN A 172 -32.00 10.19 19.04
CA ASN A 172 -32.40 11.31 18.19
C ASN A 172 -31.50 11.51 16.96
N LEU A 173 -30.69 10.51 16.58
CA LEU A 173 -29.66 10.59 15.54
C LEU A 173 -30.20 11.16 14.22
N THR A 174 -31.35 10.66 13.75
CA THR A 174 -31.97 11.08 12.48
C THR A 174 -32.44 12.54 12.49
N ASN A 175 -32.73 13.10 13.66
CA ASN A 175 -33.24 14.46 13.80
C ASN A 175 -32.10 15.48 14.00
N ILE A 176 -30.99 15.07 14.61
CA ILE A 176 -29.88 15.98 14.96
C ILE A 176 -28.73 15.94 13.95
N SER A 177 -28.56 14.84 13.22
CA SER A 177 -27.41 14.67 12.33
C SER A 177 -27.63 15.32 10.97
N LEU A 178 -26.56 15.88 10.40
CA LEU A 178 -26.55 16.41 9.04
C LEU A 178 -26.22 15.33 8.00
N GLY A 179 -25.69 14.18 8.45
CA GLY A 179 -25.36 13.06 7.59
C GLY A 179 -26.57 12.19 7.28
N LEU A 180 -26.50 11.45 6.18
CA LEU A 180 -27.49 10.44 5.81
C LEU A 180 -27.27 9.17 6.64
N PHE A 181 -27.60 9.26 7.93
CA PHE A 181 -27.48 8.18 8.91
C PHE A 181 -28.84 7.64 9.31
N ASP A 182 -28.93 6.32 9.46
CA ASP A 182 -30.11 5.65 9.99
C ASP A 182 -29.71 4.49 10.90
N TYR A 183 -30.65 4.04 11.71
CA TYR A 183 -30.45 2.92 12.61
C TYR A 183 -30.27 1.61 11.84
N HIS A 184 -29.45 0.71 12.37
CA HIS A 184 -29.45 -0.67 11.90
C HIS A 184 -30.71 -1.37 12.44
N GLU A 185 -31.67 -1.63 11.56
CA GLU A 185 -32.82 -2.46 11.89
C GLU A 185 -32.33 -3.92 11.99
N HIS A 186 -32.38 -4.49 13.21
CA HIS A 186 -32.26 -5.94 13.33
C HIS A 186 -33.38 -6.55 12.50
N ALA A 187 -33.01 -7.43 11.57
CA ALA A 187 -33.92 -8.05 10.61
C ALA A 187 -34.91 -9.02 11.29
N THR A 188 -35.77 -8.52 12.19
CA THR A 188 -37.10 -9.09 12.36
C THR A 188 -37.91 -8.59 11.19
N GLN A 189 -38.39 -9.51 10.37
CA GLN A 189 -39.21 -9.30 9.18
C GLN A 189 -40.46 -8.46 9.48
N LYS A 190 -40.33 -7.15 9.61
CA LYS A 190 -41.45 -6.21 9.48
C LYS A 190 -41.18 -5.38 8.25
N SER A 191 -41.86 -5.82 7.19
CA SER A 191 -42.19 -5.03 6.02
C SER A 191 -42.36 -3.55 6.37
N TYR A 192 -41.69 -2.71 5.59
CA TYR A 192 -41.89 -1.27 5.40
C TYR A 192 -43.35 -0.89 5.64
N SER A 193 -43.69 -0.67 6.90
CA SER A 193 -44.98 -0.21 7.36
C SER A 193 -44.77 1.25 7.74
N SER A 194 -45.64 2.09 7.20
CA SER A 194 -45.55 3.54 7.22
C SER A 194 -45.87 4.15 8.59
N ASP A 195 -45.73 3.39 9.68
CA ASP A 195 -45.91 3.86 11.04
C ASP A 195 -44.54 4.20 11.62
N SER A 196 -44.23 5.48 11.58
CA SER A 196 -42.95 6.10 11.94
C SER A 196 -42.61 6.07 13.43
N GLU A 197 -43.41 5.41 14.28
CA GLU A 197 -43.43 5.76 15.71
C GLU A 197 -42.78 4.75 16.66
N SER A 198 -42.43 3.53 16.22
CA SER A 198 -41.72 2.58 17.11
C SER A 198 -40.73 1.67 16.40
N ARG A 199 -39.75 2.25 15.70
CA ARG A 199 -38.53 1.49 15.38
C ARG A 199 -37.73 1.33 16.67
N GLU A 200 -37.62 0.10 17.15
CA GLU A 200 -36.82 -0.23 18.33
C GLU A 200 -35.34 0.06 18.03
N ARG A 201 -34.69 0.81 18.93
CA ARG A 201 -33.32 1.31 18.73
C ARG A 201 -32.43 0.65 19.77
N TYR A 202 -31.59 -0.28 19.34
CA TYR A 202 -30.82 -1.09 20.26
C TYR A 202 -29.40 -0.57 20.45
N ILE A 203 -28.96 -0.48 21.70
CA ILE A 203 -27.56 -0.29 22.09
C ILE A 203 -27.17 -1.48 22.98
N ASN A 204 -26.02 -2.07 22.73
CA ASN A 204 -25.45 -3.05 23.64
C ASN A 204 -24.62 -2.32 24.68
N LEU A 205 -25.04 -2.41 25.94
CA LEU A 205 -24.30 -1.95 27.09
C LEU A 205 -23.57 -3.15 27.69
N CYS A 206 -22.24 -3.09 27.77
CA CYS A 206 -21.46 -4.10 28.47
C CYS A 206 -20.68 -3.46 29.63
N LEU A 207 -20.78 -4.08 30.79
CA LEU A 207 -20.10 -3.69 32.02
C LEU A 207 -19.08 -4.75 32.37
N ASP A 208 -17.79 -4.40 32.28
CA ASP A 208 -16.68 -5.24 32.72
C ASP A 208 -16.23 -4.80 34.11
N ARG A 209 -16.36 -5.69 35.08
CA ARG A 209 -16.10 -5.41 36.49
C ARG A 209 -15.54 -6.62 37.23
N PHE A 210 -14.87 -6.39 38.35
CA PHE A 210 -14.56 -7.46 39.30
C PHE A 210 -15.82 -7.95 40.02
N LYS A 211 -15.94 -9.26 40.25
CA LYS A 211 -17.07 -9.85 40.97
C LYS A 211 -17.24 -9.26 42.37
N THR A 212 -16.13 -9.05 43.08
CA THR A 212 -16.12 -8.42 44.40
C THR A 212 -15.00 -7.38 44.46
N CYS A 213 -15.35 -6.13 44.79
CA CYS A 213 -14.38 -5.08 45.09
C CYS A 213 -14.87 -4.21 46.26
N ARG A 214 -14.12 -4.24 47.36
CA ARG A 214 -14.27 -3.34 48.50
C ARG A 214 -12.88 -2.90 48.92
N ILE A 215 -12.56 -1.63 48.67
CA ILE A 215 -11.29 -1.02 49.05
C ILE A 215 -11.62 0.12 50.00
N ASP A 216 -11.03 0.10 51.19
CA ASP A 216 -11.11 1.20 52.13
C ASP A 216 -9.73 1.86 52.26
N PRO A 217 -9.54 3.05 51.65
CA PRO A 217 -8.27 3.75 51.70
C PRO A 217 -7.95 4.30 53.10
N THR A 218 -8.94 4.46 53.99
CA THR A 218 -8.69 5.00 55.33
C THR A 218 -8.05 3.95 56.25
N SER A 219 -8.58 2.72 56.22
CA SER A 219 -8.04 1.58 56.98
C SER A 219 -6.91 0.84 56.26
N HIS A 220 -6.62 1.17 54.99
CA HIS A 220 -5.65 0.47 54.15
C HIS A 220 -5.99 -1.02 53.94
N THR A 221 -7.27 -1.37 53.91
CA THR A 221 -7.75 -2.75 53.72
C THR A 221 -8.44 -2.93 52.37
N TYR A 222 -8.37 -4.13 51.80
CA TYR A 222 -9.05 -4.46 50.56
C TYR A 222 -9.55 -5.90 50.51
N ILE A 223 -10.70 -6.08 49.86
CA ILE A 223 -11.26 -7.37 49.44
C ILE A 223 -11.49 -7.25 47.93
N LEU A 224 -10.67 -7.96 47.16
CA LEU A 224 -10.72 -7.95 45.70
C LEU A 224 -10.71 -9.38 45.20
N ASP A 225 -11.70 -9.72 44.38
CA ASP A 225 -11.66 -10.93 43.56
C ASP A 225 -10.86 -10.65 42.29
N SER A 226 -9.96 -11.56 41.90
CA SER A 226 -9.22 -11.45 40.64
C SER A 226 -10.07 -11.76 39.42
N GLU A 227 -11.21 -12.44 39.61
CA GLU A 227 -12.11 -12.80 38.53
C GLU A 227 -13.00 -11.62 38.11
N THR A 228 -13.02 -11.36 36.80
CA THR A 228 -13.85 -10.33 36.18
C THR A 228 -15.10 -10.94 35.58
N GLU A 229 -16.21 -10.21 35.68
CA GLU A 229 -17.50 -10.52 35.08
C GLU A 229 -17.82 -9.45 34.02
N ASN A 230 -18.17 -9.88 32.81
CA ASN A 230 -18.60 -9.01 31.74
C ASN A 230 -20.10 -9.21 31.48
N ASN A 231 -20.91 -8.31 32.03
CA ASN A 231 -22.35 -8.35 31.89
C ASN A 231 -22.79 -7.45 30.73
N CYS A 232 -23.24 -8.07 29.63
CA CYS A 232 -23.79 -7.38 28.48
C CYS A 232 -25.32 -7.47 28.46
N SER A 233 -25.97 -6.34 28.21
CA SER A 233 -27.42 -6.26 28.04
C SER A 233 -27.74 -5.38 26.82
N THR A 234 -28.78 -5.76 26.09
CA THR A 234 -29.29 -4.96 24.97
C THR A 234 -30.34 -4.01 25.50
N LEU A 235 -30.05 -2.71 25.44
CA LEU A 235 -30.95 -1.65 25.87
C LEU A 235 -31.74 -1.10 24.67
N ASN A 236 -33.02 -0.81 24.88
CA ASN A 236 -33.83 -0.05 23.93
C ASN A 236 -33.70 1.44 24.26
N ALA A 237 -33.12 2.21 23.35
CA ALA A 237 -32.89 3.63 23.52
C ALA A 237 -34.23 4.38 23.50
N THR A 238 -34.52 5.10 24.57
CA THR A 238 -35.74 5.91 24.72
C THR A 238 -35.38 7.34 25.11
N ASN A 239 -36.30 8.29 24.88
CA ASN A 239 -36.06 9.71 25.19
C ASN A 239 -35.85 9.97 26.70
N ASN A 240 -36.44 9.15 27.57
CA ASN A 240 -36.36 9.32 29.02
C ASN A 240 -35.34 8.37 29.67
N PHE A 241 -34.38 7.85 28.90
CA PHE A 241 -33.39 6.92 29.42
C PHE A 241 -32.49 7.57 30.49
N LYS A 242 -32.32 6.87 31.61
CA LYS A 242 -31.30 7.16 32.62
C LYS A 242 -30.60 5.87 33.00
N ILE A 243 -29.27 5.90 32.95
CA ILE A 243 -28.44 4.72 33.23
C ILE A 243 -28.58 4.21 34.66
N GLU A 244 -28.75 5.09 35.65
CA GLU A 244 -28.89 4.69 37.05
C GLU A 244 -30.17 3.87 37.28
N GLU A 245 -31.30 4.33 36.72
CA GLU A 245 -32.58 3.62 36.77
C GLU A 245 -32.49 2.28 36.01
N TYR A 246 -31.79 2.26 34.88
CA TYR A 246 -31.58 1.04 34.10
C TYR A 246 -30.77 -0.02 34.86
N LEU A 247 -29.63 0.37 35.46
CA LEU A 247 -28.77 -0.53 36.22
C LEU A 247 -29.48 -1.06 37.47
N LEU A 248 -30.25 -0.22 38.16
CA LEU A 248 -31.07 -0.65 39.29
C LEU A 248 -32.15 -1.66 38.88
N ASN A 249 -32.85 -1.43 37.77
CA ASN A 249 -33.96 -2.30 37.37
C ASN A 249 -33.50 -3.63 36.77
N VAL A 250 -32.42 -3.63 36.00
CA VAL A 250 -31.94 -4.83 35.27
C VAL A 250 -30.94 -5.63 36.08
N HIS A 251 -30.03 -4.95 36.79
CA HIS A 251 -28.95 -5.59 37.51
C HIS A 251 -29.12 -5.53 39.03
N ASN A 252 -30.18 -4.88 39.56
CA ASN A 252 -30.42 -4.69 41.01
C ASN A 252 -29.22 -4.07 41.74
N GLU A 253 -28.46 -3.23 41.06
CA GLU A 253 -27.19 -2.70 41.56
C GLU A 253 -26.98 -1.24 41.16
N THR A 254 -26.11 -0.57 41.93
CA THR A 254 -25.58 0.76 41.60
C THR A 254 -24.17 0.65 41.03
N VAL A 255 -23.68 1.70 40.35
CA VAL A 255 -22.32 1.70 39.78
C VAL A 255 -21.28 1.66 40.90
N ASN A 256 -20.63 0.51 41.08
CA ASN A 256 -19.47 0.38 41.98
C ASN A 256 -18.16 0.70 41.23
N TYR A 257 -17.66 1.91 41.40
CA TYR A 257 -16.41 2.37 40.78
C TYR A 257 -15.16 1.61 41.20
N CYS A 258 -15.15 0.99 42.39
CA CYS A 258 -14.04 0.14 42.84
C CYS A 258 -13.81 -1.02 41.86
N GLY A 259 -14.90 -1.73 41.55
CA GLY A 259 -14.87 -2.93 40.72
C GLY A 259 -14.92 -2.67 39.23
N LEU A 260 -15.27 -1.46 38.80
CA LEU A 260 -15.45 -1.11 37.39
C LEU A 260 -14.11 -1.07 36.64
N ASN A 261 -13.90 -1.99 35.69
CA ASN A 261 -12.77 -1.95 34.77
C ASN A 261 -13.09 -1.13 33.54
N SER A 262 -14.21 -1.43 32.87
CA SER A 262 -14.67 -0.66 31.74
C SER A 262 -16.18 -0.74 31.52
N LEU A 263 -16.74 0.29 30.90
CA LEU A 263 -18.11 0.31 30.41
C LEU A 263 -18.08 0.58 28.91
N THR A 264 -18.83 -0.19 28.13
CA THR A 264 -18.89 -0.01 26.67
C THR A 264 -20.33 0.11 26.19
N LEU A 265 -20.55 1.06 25.28
CA LEU A 265 -21.78 1.21 24.51
C LEU A 265 -21.46 0.88 23.06
N GLU A 266 -22.12 -0.13 22.51
CA GLU A 266 -21.94 -0.56 21.13
C GLU A 266 -23.26 -0.52 20.38
N PHE A 267 -23.27 0.15 19.23
CA PHE A 267 -24.45 0.25 18.36
C PHE A 267 -24.05 0.39 16.90
N ALA A 268 -24.98 0.03 16.02
CA ALA A 268 -24.76 0.05 14.59
C ALA A 268 -25.53 1.19 13.90
N ILE A 269 -24.84 1.86 12.97
CA ILE A 269 -25.38 2.95 12.15
C ILE A 269 -25.21 2.58 10.67
N HIS A 270 -26.29 2.69 9.91
CA HIS A 270 -26.22 2.68 8.46
C HIS A 270 -25.97 4.08 7.93
N ALA A 271 -25.06 4.18 6.96
CA ALA A 271 -24.79 5.43 6.27
C ALA A 271 -24.76 5.22 4.76
N ILE A 272 -25.17 6.25 4.03
CA ILE A 272 -25.08 6.26 2.56
C ILE A 272 -24.13 7.36 2.13
N GLN A 273 -23.06 6.98 1.45
CA GLN A 273 -22.15 7.93 0.82
C GLN A 273 -22.66 8.26 -0.58
N LEU A 274 -23.08 9.50 -0.78
CA LEU A 274 -23.31 10.06 -2.10
C LEU A 274 -21.96 10.47 -2.70
N LYS A 275 -21.54 9.78 -3.76
CA LYS A 275 -20.40 10.20 -4.56
C LYS A 275 -20.76 11.43 -5.39
N ASN A 276 -19.77 12.26 -5.69
CA ASN A 276 -19.97 13.55 -6.36
C ASN A 276 -20.82 13.38 -7.63
N GLN A 277 -21.97 14.08 -7.68
CA GLN A 277 -23.02 13.93 -8.69
C GLN A 277 -22.55 14.19 -10.13
N LYS A 278 -21.45 14.93 -10.31
CA LYS A 278 -20.86 15.18 -11.65
C LYS A 278 -20.39 13.89 -12.34
N LEU A 279 -20.19 12.82 -11.59
CA LEU A 279 -19.53 11.62 -12.05
C LEU A 279 -20.40 10.38 -11.82
N PHE A 280 -21.68 10.41 -12.26
CA PHE A 280 -22.66 9.31 -12.33
C PHE A 280 -22.23 8.01 -11.61
N SER A 281 -22.02 8.06 -10.30
CA SER A 281 -21.48 6.94 -9.54
C SER A 281 -22.54 6.52 -8.55
N LEU A 282 -22.73 5.21 -8.44
CA LEU A 282 -23.69 4.65 -7.51
C LEU A 282 -23.27 5.01 -6.08
N PRO A 283 -24.24 5.27 -5.18
CA PRO A 283 -23.94 5.48 -3.78
C PRO A 283 -23.37 4.19 -3.16
N ASP A 284 -22.47 4.38 -2.21
CA ASP A 284 -21.93 3.28 -1.42
C ASP A 284 -22.64 3.24 -0.06
N CYS A 285 -23.07 2.05 0.37
CA CYS A 285 -23.69 1.87 1.67
C CYS A 285 -22.64 1.37 2.66
N TYR A 286 -22.64 1.95 3.86
CA TYR A 286 -21.74 1.58 4.92
C TYR A 286 -22.52 1.18 6.17
N HIS A 287 -22.00 0.16 6.83
CA HIS A 287 -22.42 -0.25 8.16
C HIS A 287 -21.32 0.12 9.14
N PHE A 288 -21.56 1.14 9.96
CA PHE A 288 -20.66 1.55 11.03
C PHE A 288 -21.02 0.82 12.32
N SER A 289 -20.07 0.08 12.89
CA SER A 289 -20.15 -0.32 14.30
C SER A 289 -19.45 0.74 15.13
N VAL A 290 -20.21 1.46 15.95
CA VAL A 290 -19.70 2.51 16.84
C VAL A 290 -19.61 1.94 18.24
N LYS A 291 -18.41 2.05 18.82
CA LYS A 291 -18.13 1.61 20.19
C LYS A 291 -17.59 2.79 21.00
N ILE A 292 -18.31 3.16 22.05
CA ILE A 292 -17.89 4.14 23.04
C ILE A 292 -17.42 3.36 24.26
N THR A 293 -16.19 3.58 24.67
CA THR A 293 -15.58 2.89 25.81
C THR A 293 -15.18 3.89 26.87
N PHE A 294 -15.58 3.59 28.10
CA PHE A 294 -15.12 4.24 29.31
C PHE A 294 -14.15 3.31 30.02
N ASP A 295 -12.86 3.63 29.96
CA ASP A 295 -11.77 2.84 30.51
C ASP A 295 -11.35 3.38 31.89
N ASN A 296 -11.53 2.54 32.91
CA ASN A 296 -11.15 2.79 34.30
C ASN A 296 -10.07 1.82 34.80
N ASN A 297 -9.33 1.14 33.92
CA ASN A 297 -8.35 0.12 34.32
C ASN A 297 -7.27 0.65 35.29
N ALA A 298 -6.83 1.90 35.10
CA ALA A 298 -5.83 2.53 35.96
C ALA A 298 -6.34 2.98 37.34
N ARG A 299 -7.67 3.09 37.54
CA ARG A 299 -8.32 3.48 38.81
C ARG A 299 -7.72 4.74 39.47
N THR A 300 -7.38 5.75 38.68
CA THR A 300 -6.73 6.99 39.16
C THR A 300 -7.73 8.11 39.50
N GLY A 301 -9.03 7.84 39.44
CA GLY A 301 -10.07 8.88 39.45
C GLY A 301 -10.26 9.58 38.11
N LYS A 302 -9.52 9.17 37.08
CA LYS A 302 -9.67 9.60 35.68
C LYS A 302 -10.17 8.41 34.85
N ILE A 303 -11.40 8.51 34.32
CA ILE A 303 -11.97 7.52 33.41
C ILE A 303 -11.78 8.02 31.98
N ARG A 304 -10.98 7.32 31.18
CA ARG A 304 -10.73 7.72 29.78
C ARG A 304 -11.95 7.36 28.94
N GLN A 305 -12.44 8.30 28.13
CA GLN A 305 -13.52 8.04 27.20
C GLN A 305 -12.97 8.09 25.77
N HIS A 306 -13.23 7.04 25.00
CA HIS A 306 -12.85 6.98 23.60
C HIS A 306 -13.98 6.41 22.75
N LEU A 307 -14.12 6.92 21.53
CA LEU A 307 -15.04 6.40 20.53
C LEU A 307 -14.21 5.79 19.40
N ASN A 308 -14.61 4.59 18.99
CA ASN A 308 -14.07 3.96 17.79
C ASN A 308 -15.22 3.57 16.87
N SER A 309 -15.10 3.89 15.58
CA SER A 309 -16.08 3.50 14.57
C SER A 309 -15.43 2.63 13.52
N GLN A 310 -15.93 1.41 13.34
CA GLN A 310 -15.48 0.50 12.29
C GLN A 310 -16.50 0.48 11.14
N ALA A 311 -16.07 0.87 9.95
CA ALA A 311 -16.91 0.89 8.76
C ALA A 311 -16.79 -0.41 7.97
N GLN A 312 -17.93 -1.00 7.61
CA GLN A 312 -18.02 -2.13 6.71
C GLN A 312 -18.80 -1.75 5.46
N PHE A 313 -18.23 -1.97 4.29
CA PHE A 313 -18.93 -1.75 3.02
C PHE A 313 -20.06 -2.77 2.82
N ARG A 314 -21.21 -2.30 2.36
CA ARG A 314 -22.37 -3.10 1.98
C ARG A 314 -22.88 -2.65 0.62
N THR A 315 -23.40 -3.60 -0.16
CA THR A 315 -24.04 -3.30 -1.43
C THR A 315 -25.43 -2.69 -1.19
N CYS A 316 -25.67 -1.50 -1.72
CA CYS A 316 -27.00 -0.89 -1.68
C CYS A 316 -27.98 -1.63 -2.59
N ASN A 317 -29.20 -1.91 -2.10
CA ASN A 317 -30.29 -2.42 -2.94
C ASN A 317 -30.86 -1.30 -3.81
N ARG A 318 -30.67 -1.39 -5.13
CA ARG A 318 -31.18 -0.40 -6.09
C ARG A 318 -32.61 -0.75 -6.50
N LYS A 319 -33.58 0.11 -6.20
CA LYS A 319 -34.88 0.15 -6.89
C LYS A 319 -34.75 1.08 -8.09
N LEU A 320 -34.78 0.53 -9.30
CA LEU A 320 -34.67 1.30 -10.54
C LEU A 320 -35.98 2.06 -10.80
N ILE A 321 -36.00 3.37 -10.55
CA ILE A 321 -37.12 4.26 -10.95
C ILE A 321 -36.96 4.70 -12.40
N HIS A 322 -35.72 4.84 -12.89
CA HIS A 322 -35.40 5.09 -14.28
C HIS A 322 -34.24 4.20 -14.75
N GLN A 323 -34.42 3.56 -15.91
CA GLN A 323 -33.47 2.66 -16.55
C GLN A 323 -32.32 3.47 -17.18
N TYR A 324 -31.43 3.99 -16.34
CA TYR A 324 -30.12 4.48 -16.75
C TYR A 324 -29.10 3.43 -16.28
N SER A 325 -28.79 2.46 -17.15
CA SER A 325 -28.01 1.26 -16.81
C SER A 325 -26.60 1.22 -17.43
N ASP A 326 -26.27 2.07 -18.39
CA ASP A 326 -25.14 1.72 -19.26
C ASP A 326 -23.82 2.37 -18.83
N PHE A 327 -23.82 3.66 -18.48
CA PHE A 327 -22.55 4.39 -18.28
C PHE A 327 -21.73 3.96 -17.05
N THR A 328 -22.38 3.58 -15.94
CA THR A 328 -21.68 3.17 -14.71
C THR A 328 -21.02 1.80 -14.86
N LEU A 329 -21.70 0.90 -15.58
CA LEU A 329 -21.17 -0.40 -15.97
C LEU A 329 -19.96 -0.22 -16.90
N THR A 330 -20.02 0.73 -17.85
CA THR A 330 -18.91 1.05 -18.75
C THR A 330 -17.66 1.51 -17.99
N ARG A 331 -17.78 2.39 -16.98
CA ARG A 331 -16.61 2.87 -16.20
C ARG A 331 -15.96 1.76 -15.39
N ARG A 332 -16.75 0.95 -14.68
CA ARG A 332 -16.23 -0.19 -13.91
C ARG A 332 -15.51 -1.17 -14.84
N ASN A 333 -16.13 -1.49 -15.98
CA ASN A 333 -15.53 -2.38 -16.96
C ASN A 333 -14.25 -1.79 -17.56
N LEU A 334 -14.18 -0.48 -17.79
CA LEU A 334 -12.95 0.19 -18.25
C LEU A 334 -11.82 0.07 -17.24
N LEU A 335 -12.08 0.25 -15.94
CA LEU A 335 -11.07 0.07 -14.89
C LEU A 335 -10.57 -1.38 -14.86
N ILE A 336 -11.47 -2.36 -14.95
CA ILE A 336 -11.10 -3.79 -15.02
C ILE A 336 -10.23 -4.06 -16.26
N VAL A 337 -10.61 -3.51 -17.42
CA VAL A 337 -9.83 -3.66 -18.66
C VAL A 337 -8.45 -3.01 -18.52
N LEU A 338 -8.37 -1.82 -17.89
CA LEU A 338 -7.10 -1.15 -17.62
C LEU A 338 -6.21 -2.02 -16.72
N ASP A 339 -6.75 -2.60 -15.66
CA ASP A 339 -6.03 -3.50 -14.76
C ASP A 339 -5.51 -4.74 -15.52
N CYS A 340 -6.32 -5.32 -16.42
CA CYS A 340 -5.89 -6.41 -17.29
C CYS A 340 -4.76 -5.98 -18.25
N VAL A 341 -4.85 -4.80 -18.87
CA VAL A 341 -3.80 -4.28 -19.77
C VAL A 341 -2.50 -4.05 -19.01
N VAL A 342 -2.58 -3.47 -17.80
CA VAL A 342 -1.42 -3.30 -16.92
C VAL A 342 -0.77 -4.65 -16.65
N LEU A 343 -1.56 -5.65 -16.23
CA LEU A 343 -1.07 -6.98 -15.91
C LEU A 343 -0.37 -7.63 -17.11
N LEU A 344 -0.91 -7.49 -18.32
CA LEU A 344 -0.28 -8.03 -19.52
C LEU A 344 1.08 -7.35 -19.81
N ILE A 345 1.14 -6.02 -19.71
CA ILE A 345 2.37 -5.25 -19.98
C ILE A 345 3.45 -5.55 -18.93
N THR A 346 3.07 -5.70 -17.66
CA THR A 346 4.01 -6.05 -16.59
C THR A 346 4.58 -7.46 -16.78
N ILE A 347 3.76 -8.44 -17.18
CA ILE A 347 4.21 -9.81 -17.51
C ILE A 347 5.18 -9.79 -18.71
N ILE A 348 4.84 -9.08 -19.79
CA ILE A 348 5.72 -8.96 -20.96
C ILE A 348 7.06 -8.33 -20.54
N SER A 349 7.02 -7.22 -19.80
CA SER A 349 8.23 -6.57 -19.27
C SER A 349 9.08 -7.52 -18.43
N PHE A 350 8.47 -8.27 -17.52
CA PHE A 350 9.14 -9.22 -16.66
C PHE A 350 9.88 -10.31 -17.45
N ILE A 351 9.21 -10.92 -18.44
CA ILE A 351 9.81 -11.94 -19.32
C ILE A 351 11.01 -11.36 -20.10
N LEU A 352 10.90 -10.12 -20.60
CA LEU A 352 11.98 -9.45 -21.33
C LEU A 352 13.19 -9.13 -20.45
N CYS A 353 12.95 -8.71 -19.21
CA CYS A 353 13.99 -8.45 -18.22
C CYS A 353 14.71 -9.75 -17.84
N ILE A 354 13.97 -10.82 -17.54
CA ILE A 354 14.55 -12.15 -17.23
C ILE A 354 15.37 -12.67 -18.41
N ARG A 355 14.86 -12.60 -19.63
CA ARG A 355 15.61 -13.02 -20.83
C ARG A 355 16.90 -12.24 -20.99
N SER A 356 16.90 -10.94 -20.66
CA SER A 356 18.08 -10.09 -20.74
C SER A 356 19.10 -10.42 -19.64
N LEU A 357 18.63 -10.72 -18.43
CA LEU A 357 19.47 -11.20 -17.33
C LEU A 357 20.09 -12.57 -17.62
N TRP A 358 19.29 -13.49 -18.17
CA TRP A 358 19.75 -14.83 -18.56
C TRP A 358 20.82 -14.76 -19.66
N PHE A 359 20.66 -13.85 -20.62
CA PHE A 359 21.70 -13.61 -21.63
C PHE A 359 23.00 -13.07 -21.00
N GLY A 360 22.89 -12.14 -20.04
CA GLY A 360 24.04 -11.66 -19.26
C GLY A 360 24.73 -12.78 -18.48
N HIS A 361 23.95 -13.64 -17.81
CA HIS A 361 24.45 -14.81 -17.09
C HIS A 361 25.17 -15.81 -18.00
N ARG A 362 24.58 -16.12 -19.16
CA ARG A 362 25.22 -17.01 -20.15
C ARG A 362 26.54 -16.43 -20.65
N LEU A 363 26.58 -15.13 -20.97
CA LEU A 363 27.80 -14.46 -21.43
C LEU A 363 28.87 -14.44 -20.34
N CYS A 364 28.47 -14.19 -19.09
CA CYS A 364 29.33 -14.29 -17.92
C CYS A 364 29.96 -15.69 -17.82
N ARG A 365 29.18 -16.76 -18.00
CA ARG A 365 29.69 -18.15 -17.98
C ARG A 365 30.64 -18.43 -19.13
N GLU A 366 30.33 -17.97 -20.36
CA GLU A 366 31.22 -18.10 -21.53
C GLU A 366 32.58 -17.40 -21.27
N VAL A 367 32.58 -16.20 -20.68
CA VAL A 367 33.80 -15.46 -20.33
C VAL A 367 34.59 -16.15 -19.23
N CYS A 368 33.94 -16.62 -18.15
CA CYS A 368 34.63 -17.34 -17.07
C CYS A 368 35.31 -18.62 -17.58
N LEU A 369 34.63 -19.39 -18.43
CA LEU A 369 35.19 -20.60 -19.02
C LEU A 369 36.41 -20.28 -19.91
N TYR A 370 36.30 -19.27 -20.76
CA TYR A 370 37.40 -18.81 -21.62
C TYR A 370 38.64 -18.43 -20.80
N TYR A 371 38.49 -17.63 -19.74
CA TYR A 371 39.61 -17.25 -18.89
C TYR A 371 40.21 -18.44 -18.13
N SER A 372 39.38 -19.40 -17.67
CA SER A 372 39.87 -20.57 -16.95
C SER A 372 40.67 -21.56 -17.82
N ILE A 373 40.36 -21.64 -19.11
CA ILE A 373 40.94 -22.62 -20.04
C ILE A 373 42.10 -22.01 -20.84
N GLU A 374 41.91 -20.83 -21.44
CA GLU A 374 42.90 -20.24 -22.37
C GLU A 374 43.86 -19.25 -21.68
N ARG A 375 43.56 -18.79 -20.46
CA ARG A 375 44.37 -17.81 -19.70
C ARG A 375 44.69 -18.28 -18.29
N THR A 376 45.12 -19.53 -18.16
CA THR A 376 45.47 -20.18 -16.88
C THR A 376 46.60 -19.46 -16.11
N SER A 377 47.39 -18.62 -16.78
CA SER A 377 48.49 -17.85 -16.18
C SER A 377 48.06 -16.48 -15.60
N GLU A 378 46.82 -16.04 -15.83
CA GLU A 378 46.29 -14.79 -15.29
C GLU A 378 45.43 -15.04 -14.04
N LYS A 379 45.32 -14.01 -13.17
CA LYS A 379 44.48 -14.11 -11.97
C LYS A 379 43.00 -14.31 -12.35
N PRO A 380 42.23 -15.13 -11.59
CA PRO A 380 40.80 -15.30 -11.84
C PRO A 380 40.05 -13.97 -11.71
N LEU A 381 38.94 -13.83 -12.43
CA LEU A 381 38.14 -12.60 -12.42
C LEU A 381 37.64 -12.30 -11.00
N THR A 382 37.76 -11.03 -10.61
CA THR A 382 37.26 -10.57 -9.32
C THR A 382 35.75 -10.33 -9.36
N TRP A 383 35.05 -10.48 -8.23
CA TRP A 383 33.60 -10.22 -8.12
C TRP A 383 33.20 -8.83 -8.66
N SER A 384 34.05 -7.82 -8.51
CA SER A 384 33.84 -6.48 -9.05
C SER A 384 33.78 -6.43 -10.59
N GLU A 385 34.50 -7.32 -11.27
CA GLU A 385 34.53 -7.43 -12.74
C GLU A 385 33.35 -8.26 -13.24
N LEU A 386 32.86 -9.22 -12.45
CA LEU A 386 31.67 -10.05 -12.74
C LEU A 386 30.35 -9.26 -12.62
N GLN A 387 30.30 -8.26 -11.75
CA GLN A 387 29.10 -7.45 -11.50
C GLN A 387 28.60 -6.70 -12.75
N ILE A 388 29.50 -6.43 -13.71
CA ILE A 388 29.18 -5.75 -14.97
C ILE A 388 28.12 -6.53 -15.79
N PHE A 389 28.06 -7.85 -15.66
CA PHE A 389 27.09 -8.69 -16.36
C PHE A 389 25.68 -8.65 -15.75
N TYR A 390 25.54 -8.19 -14.51
CA TYR A 390 24.29 -8.13 -13.76
C TYR A 390 23.92 -6.67 -13.48
N SER A 391 23.30 -6.01 -14.46
CA SER A 391 22.88 -4.62 -14.31
C SER A 391 21.75 -4.49 -13.27
N TYR A 392 21.97 -3.67 -12.23
CA TYR A 392 20.97 -3.35 -11.20
C TYR A 392 19.65 -2.80 -11.78
N TRP A 393 19.72 -2.12 -12.92
CA TRP A 393 18.53 -1.61 -13.60
C TRP A 393 17.56 -2.72 -13.97
N TYR A 394 18.02 -3.89 -14.43
CA TYR A 394 17.10 -4.99 -14.73
C TYR A 394 16.42 -5.56 -13.49
N PHE A 395 17.09 -5.56 -12.33
CA PHE A 395 16.47 -5.97 -11.06
C PHE A 395 15.42 -4.96 -10.60
N LEU A 396 15.72 -3.66 -10.69
CA LEU A 396 14.74 -2.61 -10.34
C LEU A 396 13.48 -2.71 -11.20
N MET A 397 13.63 -2.99 -12.50
CA MET A 397 12.52 -3.16 -13.44
C MET A 397 11.75 -4.48 -13.30
N ILE A 398 12.27 -5.43 -12.50
CA ILE A 398 11.58 -6.67 -12.13
C ILE A 398 10.75 -6.45 -10.85
N ILE A 399 11.29 -5.70 -9.89
CA ILE A 399 10.61 -5.38 -8.63
C ILE A 399 9.46 -4.38 -8.86
N THR A 400 9.72 -3.37 -9.69
CA THR A 400 8.73 -2.39 -10.17
C THR A 400 7.94 -3.01 -11.32
#